data_AF-A0A8T3X2I3-F1
#
_entry.id   AF-A0A8T3X2I3-F1
#
_cell.length_a   1.000
_cell.length_b   1.000
_cell.length_c   1.000
_cell.angle_alpha   90.00
_cell.angle_beta   90.00
_cell.angle_gamma   90.00
#
_symmetry.space_group_name_H-M   'P 1'
#
loop_
_entity.id
_entity.type
_entity.pdbx_description
1 polymer ?
#
loop_
_entity_poly.entity_id
_entity_poly.type
_entity_poly.pdbx_seq_one_letter_code
_entity_poly.pdbx_strand_id
1 'polypeptide(L)'
;MAKHSKIKPVERARGKIESALLKMPLPNANPNAVSGLSILMSLLFVLVFRYNPPASFAILFLVLALDLLDGLIAKKHYMPTEEGYIVDVASDRLSEGIIFSVFFTPWFYLFALNNILTLWSFSSRKHVILPLRHAFLLYFLPAFVV
;
A
#
# COMPACT_ATOMS: atom_id res chain seq x y z
N MET A 1 -10.75 -17.71 -33.17
CA MET A 1 -9.50 -16.94 -33.36
C MET A 1 -8.98 -16.51 -31.99
N ALA A 2 -7.94 -17.18 -31.50
CA ALA A 2 -7.33 -16.92 -30.21
C ALA A 2 -6.62 -15.56 -30.21
N LYS A 3 -7.12 -14.60 -29.43
CA LYS A 3 -6.48 -13.32 -29.20
C LYS A 3 -5.31 -13.56 -28.24
N HIS A 4 -4.16 -13.96 -28.77
CA HIS A 4 -2.91 -14.03 -28.00
C HIS A 4 -2.56 -12.62 -27.51
N SER A 5 -3.03 -12.33 -26.29
CA SER A 5 -2.70 -11.12 -25.56
C SER A 5 -1.18 -11.07 -25.42
N LYS A 6 -0.55 -10.04 -25.98
CA LYS A 6 0.85 -9.71 -25.74
C LYS A 6 0.99 -9.33 -24.26
N ILE A 7 1.16 -10.33 -23.40
CA ILE A 7 1.46 -10.12 -21.98
C ILE A 7 2.75 -9.30 -21.94
N LYS A 8 2.66 -8.07 -21.41
CA LYS A 8 3.81 -7.17 -21.37
C LYS A 8 4.89 -7.80 -20.49
N PRO A 9 6.20 -7.63 -20.79
CA PRO A 9 7.28 -8.23 -20.01
C PRO A 9 7.20 -7.92 -18.50
N VAL A 10 6.64 -6.77 -18.14
CA VAL A 10 6.37 -6.32 -16.77
C VAL A 10 5.38 -7.24 -16.04
N GLU A 11 4.29 -7.65 -16.69
CA GLU A 11 3.27 -8.53 -16.09
C GLU A 11 3.86 -9.91 -15.79
N ARG A 12 4.75 -10.38 -16.67
CA ARG A 12 5.45 -11.66 -16.51
C ARG A 12 6.45 -11.63 -15.36
N ALA A 13 7.17 -10.53 -15.18
CA ALA A 13 8.07 -10.34 -14.04
C ALA A 13 7.29 -10.27 -12.71
N ARG A 14 6.19 -9.50 -12.68
CA ARG A 14 5.32 -9.38 -11.52
C ARG A 14 4.75 -10.73 -11.08
N GLY A 15 4.23 -11.53 -12.02
CA GLY A 15 3.70 -12.86 -11.72
C GLY A 15 4.74 -13.82 -11.14
N LYS A 16 6.01 -13.74 -11.60
CA LYS A 16 7.10 -14.55 -11.03
C LYS A 16 7.40 -14.17 -9.59
N ILE A 17 7.55 -12.86 -9.31
CA ILE A 17 7.82 -12.36 -7.95
C ILE A 17 6.69 -12.76 -7.01
N GLU A 18 5.45 -12.53 -7.41
CA GLU A 18 4.27 -12.88 -6.62
C GLU A 18 4.19 -14.40 -6.34
N SER A 19 4.45 -15.24 -7.34
CA SER A 19 4.49 -16.69 -7.17
C SER A 19 5.61 -17.15 -6.22
N ALA A 20 6.73 -16.43 -6.18
CA ALA A 20 7.81 -16.71 -5.23
C ALA A 20 7.42 -16.30 -3.81
N LEU A 21 6.79 -15.13 -3.64
CA LEU A 21 6.30 -14.64 -2.35
C LEU A 21 5.23 -15.55 -1.74
N LEU A 22 4.30 -16.05 -2.56
CA LEU A 22 3.24 -16.96 -2.09
C LEU A 22 3.78 -18.32 -1.59
N LYS A 23 4.97 -18.74 -2.04
CA LYS A 23 5.65 -19.95 -1.56
C LYS A 23 6.25 -19.78 -0.17
N MET A 24 6.42 -18.55 0.32
CA MET A 24 6.92 -18.32 1.66
C MET A 24 5.92 -18.82 2.71
N PRO A 25 6.39 -19.23 3.91
CA PRO A 25 5.51 -19.57 5.02
C PRO A 25 4.83 -18.30 5.53
N LEU A 26 3.66 -17.98 4.97
CA LEU A 26 2.83 -16.87 5.43
C LEU A 26 2.01 -17.33 6.64
N PRO A 27 1.86 -16.47 7.67
CA PRO A 27 1.04 -16.80 8.82
C PRO A 27 -0.43 -16.87 8.43
N ASN A 28 -1.18 -17.79 9.04
CA ASN A 28 -2.63 -17.83 8.93
C ASN A 28 -3.26 -16.80 9.88
N ALA A 29 -3.02 -15.52 9.60
CA ALA A 29 -3.56 -14.40 10.33
C ALA A 29 -4.74 -13.78 9.56
N ASN A 30 -5.64 -13.11 10.27
CA ASN A 30 -6.73 -12.37 9.63
C ASN A 30 -6.15 -11.16 8.84
N PRO A 31 -6.35 -11.06 7.51
CA PRO A 31 -5.84 -9.95 6.71
C PRO A 31 -6.26 -8.58 7.26
N ASN A 32 -7.51 -8.46 7.70
CA ASN A 32 -8.05 -7.20 8.24
C ASN A 32 -7.34 -6.78 9.53
N ALA A 33 -6.85 -7.73 10.33
CA ALA A 33 -6.07 -7.42 11.52
C ALA A 33 -4.68 -6.88 11.15
N VAL A 34 -4.09 -7.39 10.07
CA VAL A 34 -2.81 -6.91 9.54
C VAL A 34 -2.98 -5.51 8.93
N SER A 35 -4.04 -5.24 8.18
CA SER A 35 -4.38 -3.89 7.70
C SER A 35 -4.66 -2.92 8.85
N GLY A 36 -5.36 -3.38 9.90
CA GLY A 36 -5.56 -2.59 11.11
C GLY A 36 -4.24 -2.22 11.81
N LEU A 37 -3.28 -3.13 11.82
CA LEU A 37 -1.94 -2.86 12.35
C LEU A 37 -1.18 -1.84 11.50
N SER A 38 -1.34 -1.84 10.17
CA SER A 38 -0.69 -0.85 9.30
C SER A 38 -1.23 0.56 9.55
N ILE A 39 -2.53 0.70 9.83
CA ILE A 39 -3.15 1.97 10.27
C ILE A 39 -2.57 2.43 11.62
N LEU A 40 -2.44 1.53 12.59
CA LEU A 40 -1.81 1.85 13.88
C LEU A 40 -0.36 2.30 13.72
N MET A 41 0.41 1.65 12.85
CA MET A 41 1.78 2.05 12.52
C MET A 41 1.82 3.41 11.81
N SER A 42 0.81 3.73 11.00
CA SER A 42 0.67 5.05 10.36
C SER A 42 0.44 6.16 11.39
N LEU A 43 -0.34 5.89 12.44
CA LEU A 43 -0.50 6.81 13.57
C LEU A 43 0.81 6.97 14.35
N LEU A 44 1.51 5.87 14.61
CA LEU A 44 2.81 5.89 15.29
C LEU A 44 3.84 6.72 14.52
N PHE A 45 3.85 6.61 13.19
CA PHE A 45 4.69 7.45 12.32
C PHE A 45 4.46 8.93 12.59
N VAL A 46 3.20 9.39 12.65
CA VAL A 46 2.85 10.79 12.93
C VAL A 46 3.36 11.27 14.30
N LEU A 47 3.44 10.37 15.29
CA LEU A 47 3.96 10.71 16.61
C LEU A 47 5.49 10.79 16.64
N VAL A 48 6.19 10.01 15.82
CA VAL A 48 7.66 9.84 15.89
C VAL A 48 8.41 10.70 14.87
N PHE A 49 7.81 11.07 13.72
CA PHE A 49 8.52 11.69 12.59
C PHE A 49 9.30 12.96 12.90
N ARG A 50 8.85 13.76 13.87
CA ARG A 50 9.55 14.98 14.27
C ARG A 50 10.73 14.76 15.21
N TYR A 51 10.72 13.66 15.96
CA TYR A 51 11.69 13.41 17.02
C TYR A 51 12.81 12.47 16.58
N ASN A 52 12.48 11.46 15.79
CA ASN A 52 13.43 10.45 15.35
C ASN A 52 13.14 10.07 13.89
N PRO A 53 13.74 10.79 12.93
CA PRO A 53 13.56 10.49 11.52
C PRO A 53 13.90 9.01 11.21
N PRO A 54 15.03 8.42 11.70
CA PRO A 54 15.38 7.04 11.34
C PRO A 54 14.32 6.02 11.76
N ALA A 55 13.83 6.14 13.00
CA ALA A 55 12.73 5.32 13.48
C ALA A 55 11.47 5.49 12.62
N SER A 56 11.21 6.71 12.16
CA SER A 56 10.02 7.02 11.36
C SER A 56 10.09 6.44 9.95
N PHE A 57 11.28 6.39 9.34
CA PHE A 57 11.46 5.66 8.09
C PHE A 57 11.28 4.16 8.29
N ALA A 58 11.83 3.59 9.37
CA ALA A 58 11.61 2.19 9.70
C ALA A 58 10.11 1.87 9.89
N ILE A 59 9.37 2.76 10.57
CA ILE A 59 7.92 2.64 10.73
C ILE A 59 7.21 2.75 9.39
N LEU A 60 7.53 3.73 8.55
CA LEU A 60 6.92 3.89 7.23
C LEU A 60 7.19 2.70 6.31
N PHE A 61 8.41 2.16 6.35
CA PHE A 61 8.76 0.91 5.67
C PHE A 61 7.93 -0.26 6.20
N LEU A 62 7.75 -0.35 7.53
CA LEU A 62 6.94 -1.40 8.15
C LEU A 62 5.46 -1.30 7.75
N VAL A 63 4.90 -0.08 7.67
CA VAL A 63 3.52 0.14 7.15
C VAL A 63 3.39 -0.50 5.78
N LEU A 64 4.29 -0.16 4.84
CA LEU A 64 4.28 -0.73 3.49
C LEU A 64 4.47 -2.25 3.45
N ALA A 65 5.31 -2.78 4.36
CA ALA A 65 5.51 -4.22 4.46
C ALA A 65 4.26 -4.95 4.97
N LEU A 66 3.51 -4.34 5.91
CA LEU A 66 2.26 -4.89 6.42
C LEU A 66 1.16 -4.90 5.35
N ASP A 67 1.04 -3.85 4.54
CA ASP A 67 0.08 -3.78 3.42
C ASP A 67 0.45 -4.70 2.23
N LEU A 68 1.72 -5.12 2.16
CA LEU A 68 2.09 -6.19 1.23
C LEU A 68 1.68 -7.54 1.82
N LEU A 69 1.86 -7.71 3.14
CA LEU A 69 1.64 -8.96 3.83
C LEU A 69 0.15 -9.33 3.91
N ASP A 70 -0.74 -8.41 4.24
CA ASP A 70 -2.19 -8.66 4.26
C ASP A 70 -2.71 -9.08 2.87
N GLY A 71 -2.27 -8.41 1.80
CA GLY A 71 -2.62 -8.75 0.43
C GLY A 71 -2.11 -10.14 0.01
N LEU A 72 -0.93 -10.53 0.46
CA LEU A 72 -0.40 -11.89 0.24
C LEU A 72 -1.17 -12.95 1.04
N ILE A 73 -1.50 -12.66 2.30
CA ILE A 73 -2.28 -13.56 3.17
C ILE A 73 -3.70 -13.74 2.60
N ALA A 74 -4.36 -12.66 2.19
CA ALA A 74 -5.70 -12.69 1.59
C ALA A 74 -5.73 -13.57 0.33
N LYS A 75 -4.73 -13.42 -0.55
CA LYS A 75 -4.59 -14.23 -1.77
C LYS A 75 -4.34 -15.71 -1.48
N LYS A 76 -3.57 -16.03 -0.43
CA LYS A 76 -3.21 -17.41 -0.10
C LYS A 76 -4.30 -18.16 0.67
N HIS A 77 -4.98 -17.49 1.60
CA HIS A 77 -5.83 -18.15 2.59
C HIS A 77 -7.32 -17.83 2.49
N TYR A 78 -7.72 -16.65 1.99
CA TYR A 78 -9.09 -16.16 2.20
C TYR A 78 -9.92 -15.95 0.93
N MET A 79 -9.32 -16.14 -0.25
CA MET A 79 -9.90 -15.82 -1.57
C MET A 79 -10.28 -14.33 -1.68
N PRO A 80 -9.92 -13.65 -2.78
CA PRO A 80 -10.26 -12.23 -2.94
C PRO A 80 -11.78 -12.05 -3.08
N THR A 81 -12.40 -11.35 -2.11
CA THR A 81 -13.81 -10.92 -2.17
C THR A 81 -13.91 -9.43 -2.53
N GLU A 82 -15.03 -9.01 -3.12
CA GLU A 82 -15.24 -7.58 -3.44
C GLU A 82 -15.29 -6.72 -2.17
N GLU A 83 -15.91 -7.22 -1.10
CA GLU A 83 -15.95 -6.55 0.20
C GLU A 83 -14.55 -6.39 0.80
N GLY A 84 -13.72 -7.45 0.75
CA GLY A 84 -12.34 -7.40 1.21
C GLY A 84 -11.51 -6.40 0.41
N TYR A 85 -11.73 -6.31 -0.90
CA TYR A 85 -11.09 -5.31 -1.76
C TYR A 85 -11.47 -3.87 -1.38
N ILE A 86 -12.74 -3.60 -1.04
CA ILE A 86 -13.16 -2.26 -0.61
C ILE A 86 -12.51 -1.90 0.72
N VAL A 87 -12.46 -2.83 1.69
CA VAL A 87 -11.85 -2.60 3.01
C VAL A 87 -10.35 -2.37 2.89
N ASP A 88 -9.65 -3.14 2.05
CA ASP A 88 -8.23 -3.00 1.75
C ASP A 88 -7.94 -1.61 1.18
N VAL A 89 -8.66 -1.21 0.12
CA VAL A 89 -8.51 0.11 -0.50
C VAL A 89 -8.84 1.24 0.48
N ALA A 90 -9.90 1.10 1.30
CA ALA A 90 -10.26 2.09 2.31
C ALA A 90 -9.17 2.23 3.38
N SER A 91 -8.59 1.11 3.84
CA SER A 91 -7.50 1.09 4.83
C SER A 91 -6.24 1.76 4.28
N ASP A 92 -5.90 1.49 3.02
CA ASP A 92 -4.84 2.16 2.29
C ASP A 92 -5.03 3.67 2.21
N ARG A 93 -6.24 4.13 1.85
CA ARG A 93 -6.57 5.57 1.81
C ARG A 93 -6.50 6.20 3.20
N LEU A 94 -6.98 5.50 4.22
CA LEU A 94 -6.94 6.00 5.59
C LEU A 94 -5.49 6.17 6.07
N SER A 95 -4.64 5.17 5.85
CA SER A 95 -3.21 5.23 6.14
C SER A 95 -2.52 6.39 5.40
N GLU A 96 -2.78 6.56 4.09
CA GLU A 96 -2.29 7.70 3.31
C GLU A 96 -2.74 9.03 3.92
N GLY A 97 -4.02 9.16 4.27
CA GLY A 97 -4.58 10.37 4.87
C GLY A 97 -3.91 10.73 6.19
N ILE A 98 -3.68 9.74 7.06
CA ILE A 98 -2.97 9.92 8.34
C ILE A 98 -1.56 10.43 8.10
N ILE A 99 -0.79 9.75 7.24
CA ILE A 99 0.61 10.12 6.96
C ILE A 99 0.69 11.51 6.32
N PHE A 100 -0.14 11.80 5.32
CA PHE A 100 -0.06 13.05 4.56
C PHE A 100 -0.74 14.24 5.24
N SER A 101 -1.54 14.03 6.28
CA SER A 101 -2.10 15.11 7.09
C SER A 101 -1.01 16.02 7.68
N VAL A 102 0.14 15.46 8.03
CA VAL A 102 1.28 16.20 8.58
C VAL A 102 2.31 16.64 7.53
N PHE A 103 2.20 16.15 6.29
CA PHE A 103 3.03 16.52 5.14
C PHE A 103 2.19 17.26 4.10
N PHE A 104 1.61 18.38 4.50
CA PHE A 104 0.52 19.02 3.75
C PHE A 104 0.85 19.31 2.28
N THR A 105 1.91 20.05 1.99
CA THR A 105 2.30 20.37 0.60
C THR A 105 3.57 19.62 0.19
N PRO A 106 3.61 18.92 -0.96
CA PRO A 106 2.53 18.70 -1.93
C PRO A 106 1.65 17.45 -1.62
N TRP A 107 1.98 16.67 -0.59
CA TRP A 107 1.49 15.30 -0.46
C TRP A 107 0.00 15.18 -0.14
N PHE A 108 -0.57 16.10 0.64
CA PHE A 108 -2.01 16.10 0.90
C PHE A 108 -2.83 16.35 -0.37
N TYR A 109 -2.35 17.20 -1.27
CA TYR A 109 -3.02 17.44 -2.56
C TYR A 109 -2.91 16.22 -3.48
N LEU A 110 -1.75 15.56 -3.51
CA LEU A 110 -1.59 14.31 -4.25
C LEU A 110 -2.51 13.21 -3.69
N PHE A 111 -2.64 13.13 -2.37
CA PHE A 111 -3.58 12.25 -1.69
C PHE A 111 -5.04 12.54 -2.08
N ALA A 112 -5.46 13.81 -2.05
CA ALA A 112 -6.79 14.21 -2.46
C ALA A 112 -7.07 13.79 -3.91
N LEU A 113 -6.11 14.02 -4.81
CA LEU A 113 -6.18 13.54 -6.19
C LEU A 113 -6.26 12.00 -6.26
N ASN A 114 -5.47 11.28 -5.46
CA ASN A 114 -5.47 9.82 -5.44
C ASN A 114 -6.82 9.26 -4.97
N ASN A 115 -7.51 9.92 -4.03
CA ASN A 115 -8.87 9.56 -3.64
C ASN A 115 -9.87 9.75 -4.77
N ILE A 116 -9.81 10.88 -5.48
CA ILE A 116 -10.66 11.13 -6.65
C ILE A 116 -10.42 10.04 -7.71
N LEU A 117 -9.16 9.71 -8.00
CA LEU A 117 -8.80 8.64 -8.93
C LEU A 117 -9.29 7.27 -8.46
N THR A 118 -9.27 7.02 -7.15
CA THR A 118 -9.76 5.77 -6.56
C THR A 118 -11.27 5.64 -6.72
N LEU A 119 -12.03 6.70 -6.43
CA LEU A 119 -13.48 6.74 -6.68
C LEU A 119 -13.82 6.58 -8.17
N TRP A 120 -13.07 7.26 -9.04
CA TRP A 120 -13.23 7.13 -10.49
C TRP A 120 -12.87 5.72 -10.99
N SER A 121 -11.86 5.09 -10.38
CA SER A 121 -11.45 3.71 -10.65
C SER A 121 -12.57 2.73 -10.34
N PHE A 122 -13.26 2.90 -9.21
CA PHE A 122 -14.45 2.10 -8.88
C PHE A 122 -15.59 2.32 -9.88
N SER A 123 -15.87 3.57 -10.25
CA SER A 123 -16.93 3.89 -11.22
C SER A 123 -16.64 3.35 -12.63
N SER A 124 -15.39 3.46 -13.09
CA SER A 124 -14.98 3.11 -14.45
C SER A 124 -14.48 1.65 -14.60
N ARG A 125 -14.40 0.89 -13.50
CA ARG A 125 -13.74 -0.43 -13.43
C ARG A 125 -12.33 -0.47 -14.02
N LYS A 126 -11.61 0.65 -13.96
CA LYS A 126 -10.23 0.80 -14.44
C LYS A 126 -9.35 1.11 -13.25
N HIS A 127 -8.45 0.20 -12.91
CA HIS A 127 -7.54 0.36 -11.78
C HIS A 127 -6.50 1.47 -12.06
N VAL A 128 -6.79 2.67 -11.55
CA VAL A 128 -5.89 3.83 -11.60
C VAL A 128 -5.65 4.29 -10.17
N ILE A 129 -4.58 3.79 -9.56
CA ILE A 129 -4.17 4.13 -8.19
C ILE A 129 -2.70 4.51 -8.24
N LEU A 130 -2.34 5.64 -7.65
CA LEU A 130 -0.96 6.09 -7.53
C LEU A 130 -0.33 5.47 -6.26
N PRO A 131 0.88 4.90 -6.34
CA PRO A 131 1.57 4.30 -5.19
C PRO A 131 2.23 5.38 -4.32
N LEU A 132 1.44 6.32 -3.78
CA LEU A 132 1.94 7.53 -3.12
C LEU A 132 2.83 7.23 -1.91
N ARG A 133 2.50 6.23 -1.09
CA ARG A 133 3.32 5.86 0.07
C ARG A 133 4.72 5.37 -0.31
N HIS A 134 4.83 4.65 -1.44
CA HIS A 134 6.13 4.21 -1.96
C HIS A 134 6.95 5.39 -2.48
N ALA A 135 6.31 6.30 -3.23
CA ALA A 135 6.95 7.54 -3.67
C ALA A 135 7.38 8.41 -2.48
N PHE A 136 6.56 8.45 -1.43
CA PHE A 136 6.84 9.19 -0.21
C PHE A 136 8.00 8.58 0.58
N LEU A 137 8.11 7.25 0.67
CA LEU A 137 9.26 6.59 1.29
C LEU A 137 10.58 7.02 0.61
N LEU A 138 10.60 7.08 -0.72
CA LEU A 138 11.77 7.55 -1.48
C LEU A 138 12.04 9.04 -1.22
N TYR A 139 11.01 9.86 -1.16
CA TYR A 139 11.12 11.27 -0.80
C TYR A 139 11.64 11.49 0.63
N PHE A 140 11.31 10.60 1.56
CA PHE A 140 11.71 10.70 2.96
C PHE A 140 13.16 10.26 3.20
N LEU A 141 13.78 9.56 2.24
CA LEU A 141 15.12 9.00 2.34
C LEU A 141 16.27 10.05 2.52
N PRO A 142 16.24 11.24 1.88
CA PRO A 142 17.25 12.28 2.11
C PRO A 142 17.23 12.88 3.52
N ALA A 143 16.13 12.73 4.29
CA ALA A 143 16.05 13.20 5.67
C ALA A 143 17.00 12.45 6.63
N PHE A 144 17.70 11.41 6.16
CA PHE A 144 18.73 10.66 6.88
C PHE A 144 20.16 11.13 6.63
N VAL A 145 20.38 11.87 5.55
CA VAL A 145 21.72 12.13 5.02
C VAL A 145 22.27 13.50 5.48
N VAL A 146 21.54 14.19 6.37
CA VAL A 146 21.89 15.49 6.94
C VAL A 146 21.95 15.36 8.45
#